data_AF-A0A2G2PZY2-F1
#
_entry.id   AF-A0A2G2PZY2-F1
#
_cell.length_a   1.000
_cell.length_b   1.000
_cell.length_c   1.000
_cell.angle_alpha   90.00
_cell.angle_beta   90.00
_cell.angle_gamma   90.00
#
_symmetry.space_group_name_H-M   'P 1'
#
loop_
_entity.id
_entity.type
_entity.pdbx_description
1 polymer ?
#
loop_
_entity_poly.entity_id
_entity_poly.type
_entity_poly.pdbx_seq_one_letter_code
_entity_poly.pdbx_strand_id
1 'polypeptide(L)'
;MKRLKKNILLNYSLISLSILGILILTFAWWSYKSDLILLNHYGYNIDGMNHNEFYGNVTSENMEKVKSLETSIMGIGWPLKAMFEYVAFIPYLIFVYVGKIIIDRIKNKKTLPNTV
;
A
#
# COMPACT_ATOMS: atom_id res chain seq x y z
N MET A 1 -0.39 0.48 37.38
CA MET A 1 -0.83 1.50 36.39
C MET A 1 0.02 1.56 35.11
N LYS A 2 1.38 1.58 35.16
CA LYS A 2 2.25 1.56 33.96
C LYS A 2 2.04 0.36 33.01
N ARG A 3 1.80 -0.84 33.56
CA ARG A 3 1.53 -2.08 32.79
C ARG A 3 0.22 -2.03 31.98
N LEU A 4 -0.85 -1.43 32.54
CA LEU A 4 -2.14 -1.27 31.83
C LEU A 4 -2.00 -0.35 30.61
N LYS A 5 -1.31 0.78 30.74
CA LYS A 5 -1.05 1.70 29.61
C LYS A 5 -0.24 1.06 28.50
N LYS A 6 0.72 0.18 28.85
CA LYS A 6 1.53 -0.59 27.89
C LYS A 6 0.68 -1.56 27.06
N ASN A 7 -0.26 -2.27 27.69
CA ASN A 7 -1.11 -3.25 27.01
C ASN A 7 -2.12 -2.57 26.05
N ILE A 8 -2.67 -1.43 26.44
CA ILE A 8 -3.57 -0.65 25.57
C ILE A 8 -2.82 -0.16 24.33
N LEU A 9 -1.58 0.33 24.50
CA LEU A 9 -0.73 0.79 23.40
C LEU A 9 -0.36 -0.36 22.44
N LEU A 10 0.00 -1.52 22.98
CA LEU A 10 0.33 -2.72 22.20
C LEU A 10 -0.86 -3.21 21.38
N ASN A 11 -2.04 -3.29 22.00
CA ASN A 11 -3.27 -3.67 21.30
C ASN A 11 -3.64 -2.67 20.20
N TYR A 12 -3.54 -1.37 20.47
CA TYR A 12 -3.78 -0.34 19.45
C TYR A 12 -2.83 -0.51 18.26
N SER A 13 -1.53 -0.69 18.52
CA SER A 13 -0.54 -0.83 17.46
C SER A 13 -0.78 -2.09 16.62
N LEU A 14 -1.16 -3.20 17.24
CA LEU A 14 -1.51 -4.45 16.55
C LEU A 14 -2.75 -4.30 15.68
N ILE A 15 -3.81 -3.67 16.19
CA ILE A 15 -5.05 -3.42 15.43
C ILE A 15 -4.74 -2.51 14.22
N SER A 16 -3.97 -1.44 14.42
CA SER A 16 -3.54 -0.56 13.33
C SER A 16 -2.71 -1.30 12.27
N LEU A 17 -1.83 -2.22 12.70
CA LEU A 17 -1.03 -3.05 11.81
C LEU A 17 -1.89 -3.97 10.92
N SER A 18 -2.91 -4.58 11.53
CA SER A 18 -3.85 -5.47 10.85
C SER A 18 -4.72 -4.71 9.85
N ILE A 19 -5.24 -3.54 10.25
CA ILE A 19 -6.04 -2.68 9.36
C ILE A 19 -5.19 -2.22 8.17
N LEU A 20 -3.93 -1.80 8.42
CA LEU A 20 -3.02 -1.39 7.36
C LEU A 20 -2.73 -2.54 6.39
N GLY A 21 -2.53 -3.76 6.89
CA GLY A 21 -2.30 -4.95 6.07
C GLY A 21 -3.50 -5.27 5.17
N ILE A 22 -4.71 -5.23 5.73
CA ILE A 22 -5.94 -5.44 4.95
C ILE A 22 -6.08 -4.35 3.88
N LEU A 23 -5.81 -3.09 4.23
CA LEU A 23 -5.90 -1.97 3.29
C LEU A 23 -4.93 -2.15 2.12
N ILE A 24 -3.66 -2.44 2.41
CA ILE A 24 -2.63 -2.68 1.38
C ILE A 24 -3.00 -3.87 0.50
N LEU A 25 -3.49 -4.97 1.07
CA LEU A 25 -3.97 -6.13 0.29
C LEU A 25 -5.12 -5.76 -0.64
N THR A 26 -6.11 -4.99 -0.16
CA THR A 26 -7.24 -4.56 -0.99
C THR A 26 -6.80 -3.64 -2.12
N PHE A 27 -5.88 -2.70 -1.86
CA PHE A 27 -5.33 -1.82 -2.90
C PHE A 27 -4.46 -2.57 -3.90
N ALA A 28 -3.62 -3.49 -3.45
CA ALA A 28 -2.78 -4.28 -4.34
C ALA A 28 -3.62 -5.18 -5.26
N TRP A 29 -4.64 -5.85 -4.71
CA TRP A 29 -5.60 -6.62 -5.49
C TRP A 29 -6.36 -5.74 -6.48
N TRP A 30 -6.83 -4.57 -6.04
CA TRP A 30 -7.56 -3.65 -6.90
C TRP A 30 -6.69 -3.08 -8.02
N SER A 31 -5.45 -2.69 -7.72
CA SER A 31 -4.48 -2.21 -8.71
C SER A 31 -4.25 -3.25 -9.78
N TYR A 32 -4.00 -4.51 -9.38
CA TYR A 32 -3.84 -5.61 -10.33
C TYR A 32 -5.07 -5.81 -11.22
N LYS A 33 -6.28 -5.77 -10.64
CA LYS A 33 -7.52 -5.88 -11.42
C LYS A 33 -7.74 -4.69 -12.35
N SER A 34 -7.39 -3.49 -11.92
CA SER A 34 -7.46 -2.27 -12.73
C SER A 34 -6.53 -2.36 -13.94
N ASP A 35 -5.29 -2.83 -13.74
CA ASP A 35 -4.31 -3.00 -14.81
C ASP A 35 -4.79 -4.03 -15.86
N LEU A 36 -5.43 -5.13 -15.43
CA LEU A 36 -6.03 -6.11 -16.33
C LEU A 36 -7.20 -5.53 -17.14
N ILE A 37 -8.08 -4.75 -16.50
CA ILE A 37 -9.19 -4.08 -17.19
C ILE A 37 -8.66 -3.09 -18.22
N LEU A 38 -7.59 -2.36 -17.87
CA LEU A 38 -6.96 -1.38 -18.74
C LEU A 38 -6.29 -2.04 -19.96
N LEU A 39 -5.60 -3.17 -19.76
CA LEU A 39 -5.06 -3.97 -20.87
C LEU A 39 -6.17 -4.42 -21.82
N ASN A 40 -7.27 -4.94 -21.29
CA ASN A 40 -8.41 -5.34 -22.09
C ASN A 40 -9.03 -4.15 -22.86
N HIS A 41 -9.09 -2.96 -22.24
CA HIS A 41 -9.57 -1.75 -22.89
C HIS A 41 -8.65 -1.29 -24.03
N TYR A 42 -7.34 -1.49 -23.89
CA TYR A 42 -6.37 -1.22 -24.96
C TYR A 42 -6.39 -2.26 -26.09
N GLY A 43 -7.24 -3.29 -26.02
CA GLY A 43 -7.32 -4.34 -27.02
C GLY A 43 -6.25 -5.43 -26.84
N TYR A 44 -5.56 -5.46 -25.70
CA TYR A 44 -4.61 -6.52 -25.40
C TYR A 44 -5.35 -7.82 -25.09
N ASN A 45 -5.12 -8.85 -25.90
CA ASN A 45 -5.74 -10.15 -25.70
C ASN A 45 -4.89 -11.01 -24.75
N ILE A 46 -5.30 -11.12 -23.49
CA ILE A 46 -4.58 -11.89 -22.47
C ILE A 46 -4.54 -13.39 -22.78
N ASP A 47 -5.51 -13.89 -23.56
CA ASP A 47 -5.64 -15.31 -23.94
C ASP A 47 -4.99 -15.61 -25.31
N GLY A 48 -4.33 -14.64 -25.95
CA GLY A 48 -3.64 -14.83 -27.23
C GLY A 48 -2.53 -15.88 -27.13
N MET A 49 -2.27 -16.61 -28.22
CA MET A 49 -1.20 -17.63 -28.24
C MET A 49 0.10 -17.14 -28.87
N ASN A 50 0.14 -15.90 -29.37
CA ASN A 50 1.17 -15.38 -30.26
C ASN A 50 1.16 -13.85 -30.29
N HIS A 51 2.32 -13.25 -30.57
CA HIS A 51 2.54 -11.79 -30.44
C HIS A 51 1.55 -10.93 -31.24
N ASN A 52 1.15 -11.41 -32.43
CA ASN A 52 0.15 -10.74 -33.26
C ASN A 52 -1.27 -10.83 -32.67
N GLU A 53 -1.59 -11.88 -31.91
CA GLU A 53 -2.87 -11.99 -31.21
C GLU A 53 -2.88 -11.15 -29.93
N PHE A 54 -1.76 -11.10 -29.20
CA PHE A 54 -1.61 -10.26 -28.00
C PHE A 54 -1.79 -8.77 -28.30
N TYR A 55 -1.16 -8.29 -29.38
CA TYR A 55 -1.06 -6.86 -29.71
C TYR A 55 -1.91 -6.44 -30.91
N GLY A 56 -2.60 -7.37 -31.57
CA GLY A 56 -3.26 -7.13 -32.87
C GLY A 56 -4.33 -6.05 -32.86
N ASN A 57 -4.99 -5.83 -31.71
CA ASN A 57 -6.01 -4.78 -31.54
C ASN A 57 -5.49 -3.55 -30.79
N VAL A 58 -4.20 -3.52 -30.43
CA VAL A 58 -3.58 -2.41 -29.69
C VAL A 58 -3.11 -1.34 -30.66
N THR A 59 -3.59 -0.11 -30.48
CA THR A 59 -3.11 1.05 -31.25
C THR A 59 -1.62 1.30 -31.00
N SER A 60 -0.86 1.66 -32.03
CA SER A 60 0.58 1.95 -31.96
C SER A 60 0.96 2.99 -30.89
N GLU A 61 0.09 3.97 -30.62
CA GLU A 61 0.28 4.97 -29.55
C GLU A 61 0.27 4.37 -28.14
N ASN A 62 -0.45 3.27 -27.92
CA ASN A 62 -0.61 2.63 -26.62
C ASN A 62 0.30 1.41 -26.42
N MET A 63 1.08 1.01 -27.44
CA MET A 63 1.99 -0.13 -27.38
C MET A 63 2.98 -0.04 -26.21
N GLU A 64 3.58 1.13 -25.98
CA GLU A 64 4.53 1.31 -24.87
C GLU A 64 3.87 1.12 -23.50
N LYS A 65 2.66 1.65 -23.32
CA LYS A 65 1.89 1.51 -22.08
C LYS A 65 1.53 0.05 -21.83
N VAL A 66 1.00 -0.64 -22.85
CA VAL A 66 0.63 -2.06 -22.77
C VAL A 66 1.84 -2.93 -22.41
N LYS A 67 3.00 -2.68 -23.03
CA LYS A 67 4.23 -3.42 -22.73
C LYS A 67 4.74 -3.20 -21.30
N SER A 68 4.62 -1.97 -20.78
CA SER A 68 4.93 -1.68 -19.38
C SER A 68 3.98 -2.38 -18.40
N LEU A 69 2.69 -2.44 -18.73
CA LEU A 69 1.65 -3.14 -17.96
C LEU A 69 1.88 -4.66 -17.97
N GLU A 70 2.17 -5.24 -19.14
CA GLU A 70 2.51 -6.66 -19.29
C GLU A 70 3.72 -7.03 -18.42
N THR A 71 4.79 -6.25 -18.51
CA THR A 71 6.00 -6.45 -17.70
C THR A 71 5.71 -6.34 -16.21
N SER A 72 4.84 -5.40 -15.81
CA SER A 72 4.43 -5.23 -14.42
C SER A 72 3.58 -6.41 -13.90
N ILE A 73 2.73 -6.98 -14.74
CA ILE A 73 1.83 -8.10 -14.39
C ILE A 73 2.56 -9.45 -14.39
N MET A 74 3.46 -9.67 -15.34
CA MET A 74 4.21 -10.93 -15.47
C MET A 74 5.48 -11.01 -14.61
N GLY A 75 6.03 -9.88 -14.17
CA GLY A 75 7.30 -9.84 -13.43
C GLY A 75 7.18 -10.27 -11.96
N ILE A 76 6.46 -9.49 -11.15
CA ILE A 76 6.29 -9.74 -9.70
C ILE A 76 4.81 -9.77 -9.41
N GLY A 77 4.31 -10.95 -9.02
CA GLY A 77 2.89 -11.12 -8.66
C GLY A 77 2.44 -10.12 -7.60
N TRP A 78 1.19 -9.66 -7.72
CA TRP A 78 0.59 -8.68 -6.82
C TRP A 78 0.73 -9.00 -5.31
N PRO A 79 0.71 -10.27 -4.84
CA PRO A 79 0.86 -10.54 -3.41
C PRO A 79 2.25 -10.16 -2.89
N LEU A 80 3.29 -10.38 -3.70
CA LEU A 80 4.66 -10.07 -3.31
C LEU A 80 4.89 -8.56 -3.31
N LYS A 81 4.31 -7.83 -4.27
CA LYS A 81 4.32 -6.36 -4.30
C LYS A 81 3.66 -5.77 -3.04
N ALA A 82 2.54 -6.33 -2.62
CA ALA A 82 1.86 -5.94 -1.38
C ALA A 82 2.74 -6.15 -0.13
N MET A 83 3.51 -7.25 -0.07
CA MET A 83 4.43 -7.51 1.04
C MET A 83 5.58 -6.47 1.09
N PHE A 84 6.15 -6.10 -0.05
CA PHE A 84 7.20 -5.09 -0.11
C PHE A 84 6.68 -3.71 0.30
N GLU A 85 5.51 -3.31 -0.20
CA GLU A 85 4.86 -2.06 0.22
C GLU A 85 4.59 -2.07 1.73
N TYR A 86 4.06 -3.17 2.27
CA TYR A 86 3.83 -3.31 3.70
C TYR A 86 5.09 -3.09 4.53
N VAL A 87 6.22 -3.69 4.15
CA VAL A 87 7.51 -3.48 4.83
C VAL A 87 8.00 -2.05 4.68
N ALA A 88 7.85 -1.43 3.50
CA ALA A 88 8.19 -0.04 3.25
C ALA A 88 7.35 0.96 4.08
N PHE A 89 6.14 0.56 4.50
CA PHE A 89 5.28 1.34 5.40
C PHE A 89 5.59 1.14 6.89
N ILE A 90 6.45 0.19 7.30
CA ILE A 90 6.83 0.00 8.71
C ILE A 90 7.48 1.26 9.33
N PRO A 91 8.40 1.98 8.65
CA PRO A 91 8.97 3.23 9.17
C PRO A 91 7.91 4.30 9.49
N TYR A 92 6.78 4.32 8.77
CA TYR A 92 5.69 5.25 9.03
C TYR A 92 5.07 5.04 10.43
N LEU A 93 4.94 3.78 10.87
CA LEU A 93 4.45 3.47 12.22
C LEU A 93 5.38 4.00 13.30
N ILE A 94 6.70 3.93 13.08
CA ILE A 94 7.70 4.52 13.97
C ILE A 94 7.51 6.03 14.04
N PHE A 95 7.29 6.67 12.89
CA PHE A 95 7.07 8.11 12.81
C PHE A 95 5.81 8.56 13.56
N VAL A 96 4.69 7.85 13.39
CA VAL A 96 3.44 8.10 14.13
C VAL A 96 3.65 7.96 15.63
N TYR A 97 4.41 6.95 16.06
CA TYR A 97 4.72 6.74 17.47
C TYR A 97 5.55 7.89 18.07
N VAL A 98 6.61 8.32 17.37
CA VAL A 98 7.44 9.46 17.79
C VAL A 98 6.61 10.75 17.82
N GLY A 99 5.78 10.98 16.81
CA GLY A 99 4.88 12.13 16.74
C GLY A 99 3.93 12.18 17.94
N LYS A 100 3.34 11.03 18.32
CA LYS A 100 2.49 10.94 19.51
C LYS A 100 3.23 11.30 20.80
N ILE A 101 4.47 10.83 20.97
CA ILE A 101 5.30 11.18 22.14
C ILE A 101 5.54 12.69 22.19
N ILE A 102 5.83 13.32 21.05
CA ILE A 102 6.07 14.77 20.98
C ILE A 102 4.79 15.55 21.34
N ILE A 103 3.64 15.15 20.78
CA ILE A 103 2.34 15.78 21.09
C ILE A 103 2.02 15.64 22.57
N ASP A 104 2.19 14.45 23.15
CA ASP A 104 1.96 14.21 24.58
C ASP A 104 2.88 15.08 25.45
N ARG A 105 4.17 15.23 25.07
CA ARG A 105 5.11 16.11 25.77
C ARG A 105 4.69 17.58 25.69
N ILE A 106 4.26 18.07 24.52
CA ILE A 106 3.81 19.46 24.33
C ILE A 106 2.53 19.71 25.14
N LYS A 107 1.58 18.78 25.12
CA LYS A 107 0.31 18.89 25.86
C LYS A 107 0.54 18.91 27.37
N ASN A 108 1.44 18.06 27.89
CA ASN A 108 1.80 18.04 29.31
C ASN A 108 2.55 19.31 29.78
N LYS A 109 3.31 19.97 28.90
CA LYS A 109 3.93 21.27 29.20
C LYS A 109 2.88 22.40 29.30
N LYS A 110 1.82 22.34 28.48
CA LYS A 110 0.71 23.31 28.48
C LYS A 110 -0.24 23.17 29.68
N THR A 111 -0.22 22.05 30.40
CA THR A 111 -0.99 21.86 31.64
C THR A 111 -0.21 22.26 32.92
N LEU A 112 1.05 22.68 32.77
CA LEU A 112 1.91 23.18 33.85
C LEU A 112 2.24 24.70 33.78
N PRO A 113 1.49 25.60 33.12
CA PRO A 113 1.71 27.03 33.30
C PRO A 113 0.91 27.52 34.51
N ASN A 114 1.64 28.10 35.46
CA ASN A 114 1.19 29.00 36.53
C ASN A 114 0.84 28.34 37.89
N THR A 115 1.87 27.82 38.55
CA THR A 115 1.97 27.89 40.01
C THR A 115 3.30 28.52 40.37
N VAL A 116 3.36 29.86 40.28
CA VAL A 116 4.29 30.71 41.03
C VAL A 116 3.46 31.89 41.52
#